data_AF-A0A6P0I454-F1
#
_entry.id   AF-A0A6P0I454-F1
#
_cell.length_a   1.000
_cell.length_b   1.000
_cell.length_c   1.000
_cell.angle_alpha   90.00
_cell.angle_beta   90.00
_cell.angle_gamma   90.00
#
_symmetry.space_group_name_H-M   'P 1'
#
loop_
_entity.id
_entity.type
_entity.pdbx_description
1 polymer ?
#
loop_
_entity_poly.entity_id
_entity_poly.type
_entity_poly.pdbx_seq_one_letter_code
_entity_poly.pdbx_strand_id
1 'polypeptide(L)'
;MGKDEHEIQVQHFSLLKSKYHANKYKNSSPLSFLYLILRRVDFGISITDIEFQYLEANQLFETIKLIKLELNLEQYKKTEFKALKNELLVLKEKYKVPKNIEFSLLHPLLFKLDTENILTDSEIRLLEDNCLKETVAIASNLTEFAKLKIKYHATKYEDFSRDTPLFFILKKLDLTEKLSTEESDWLSNNGFLETLEIYFEQEKKREAEARFAKLKDKYQATKYPDKSISSPLFSILEKLETETILEQSELDWLEENKLTETFSVAEKQKQKRDDIAEKQKQKREFTKLKKKYKVTEFEDSLPDSNLYKILQKVEQVEGLTEVDIDWLKLHGLTEIIKVAEEKYLEKDWMRLQDKYVATVG
;
A
#
# COMPACT_ATOMS: atom_id res chain seq x y z
N MET A 1 -20.59 -82.03 6.92
CA MET A 1 -20.81 -80.82 6.12
C MET A 1 -22.27 -80.78 5.73
N GLY A 2 -23.00 -79.80 6.24
CA GLY A 2 -24.46 -79.71 6.10
C GLY A 2 -24.87 -79.38 4.68
N LYS A 3 -26.02 -79.88 4.24
CA LYS A 3 -26.62 -79.68 2.91
C LYS A 3 -26.60 -78.20 2.47
N ASP A 4 -26.74 -77.29 3.43
CA ASP A 4 -26.80 -75.84 3.24
C ASP A 4 -25.48 -75.21 2.78
N GLU A 5 -24.32 -75.70 3.26
CA GLU A 5 -23.02 -75.14 2.92
C GLU A 5 -22.63 -75.45 1.46
N HIS A 6 -22.98 -76.66 1.01
CA HIS A 6 -22.78 -77.06 -0.38
C HIS A 6 -23.64 -76.23 -1.34
N GLU A 7 -24.89 -75.93 -0.95
CA GLU A 7 -25.80 -75.11 -1.76
C GLU A 7 -25.28 -73.67 -1.91
N ILE A 8 -24.77 -73.07 -0.82
CA ILE A 8 -24.13 -71.74 -0.84
C ILE A 8 -22.93 -71.73 -1.79
N GLN A 9 -22.08 -72.76 -1.76
CA GLN A 9 -20.90 -72.84 -2.63
C GLN A 9 -21.27 -72.98 -4.12
N VAL A 10 -22.32 -73.75 -4.45
CA VAL A 10 -22.84 -73.88 -5.81
C VAL A 10 -23.38 -72.54 -6.32
N GLN A 11 -24.15 -71.82 -5.50
CA GLN A 11 -24.64 -70.49 -5.84
C GLN A 11 -23.48 -69.52 -6.06
N HIS A 12 -22.49 -69.51 -5.17
CA HIS A 12 -21.28 -68.70 -5.31
C HIS A 12 -20.52 -69.03 -6.60
N PHE A 13 -20.37 -70.32 -6.96
CA PHE A 13 -19.71 -70.69 -8.21
C PHE A 13 -20.48 -70.19 -9.44
N SER A 14 -21.80 -70.25 -9.42
CA SER A 14 -22.64 -69.72 -10.49
C SER A 14 -22.43 -68.21 -10.67
N LEU A 15 -22.34 -67.46 -9.58
CA LEU A 15 -22.04 -66.02 -9.60
C LEU A 15 -20.64 -65.76 -10.18
N LEU A 16 -19.62 -66.50 -9.75
CA LEU A 16 -18.26 -66.37 -10.26
C LEU A 16 -18.15 -66.71 -11.76
N LYS A 17 -18.84 -67.77 -12.22
CA LYS A 17 -18.90 -68.09 -13.65
C LYS A 17 -19.52 -66.95 -14.45
N SER A 18 -20.56 -66.32 -13.91
CA SER A 18 -21.16 -65.15 -14.56
C SER A 18 -20.20 -63.97 -14.58
N LYS A 19 -19.56 -63.64 -13.44
CA LYS A 19 -18.59 -62.54 -13.31
C LYS A 19 -17.41 -62.67 -14.29
N TYR A 20 -16.88 -63.88 -14.44
CA TYR A 20 -15.71 -64.17 -15.29
C TYR A 20 -16.05 -64.84 -16.63
N HIS A 21 -17.31 -64.76 -17.08
CA HIS A 21 -17.80 -65.31 -18.37
C HIS A 21 -17.47 -66.80 -18.62
N ALA A 22 -17.40 -67.62 -17.57
CA ALA A 22 -17.14 -69.06 -17.66
C ALA A 22 -18.43 -69.92 -17.73
N ASN A 23 -19.54 -69.33 -18.17
CA ASN A 23 -20.86 -69.99 -18.21
C ASN A 23 -20.91 -71.22 -19.14
N LYS A 24 -20.03 -71.27 -20.15
CA LYS A 24 -19.90 -72.41 -21.08
C LYS A 24 -19.26 -73.65 -20.44
N TYR A 25 -18.68 -73.52 -19.25
CA TYR A 25 -18.01 -74.60 -18.55
C TYR A 25 -19.03 -75.53 -17.85
N LYS A 26 -19.10 -76.78 -18.32
CA LYS A 26 -20.15 -77.75 -17.97
C LYS A 26 -20.14 -78.18 -16.50
N ASN A 27 -18.96 -78.28 -15.87
CA ASN A 27 -18.87 -78.75 -14.49
C ASN A 27 -19.22 -77.63 -13.51
N SER A 28 -20.28 -77.81 -12.73
CA SER A 28 -20.74 -76.87 -11.69
C SER A 28 -20.47 -77.35 -10.27
N SER A 29 -19.60 -78.34 -10.11
CA SER A 29 -19.17 -78.81 -8.79
C SER A 29 -18.31 -77.75 -8.08
N PRO A 30 -18.57 -77.47 -6.79
CA PRO A 30 -17.69 -76.70 -5.93
C PRO A 30 -16.31 -77.33 -5.69
N LEU A 31 -16.10 -78.58 -6.12
CA LEU A 31 -14.78 -79.23 -6.11
C LEU A 31 -14.03 -79.07 -7.45
N SER A 32 -14.62 -78.35 -8.41
CA SER A 32 -13.97 -78.14 -9.71
C SER A 32 -12.74 -77.24 -9.59
N PHE A 33 -11.72 -77.54 -10.38
CA PHE A 33 -10.50 -76.72 -10.42
C PHE A 33 -10.79 -75.28 -10.90
N LEU A 34 -11.75 -75.11 -11.82
CA LEU A 34 -12.22 -73.78 -12.23
C LEU A 34 -12.79 -72.98 -11.04
N TYR A 35 -13.59 -73.60 -10.16
CA TYR A 35 -14.12 -72.89 -9.00
C TYR A 35 -13.02 -72.39 -8.07
N LEU A 36 -12.00 -73.24 -7.81
CA LEU A 36 -10.84 -72.85 -7.01
C LEU A 36 -10.13 -71.64 -7.63
N ILE A 37 -9.89 -71.68 -8.95
CA ILE A 37 -9.24 -70.60 -9.69
C ILE A 37 -10.04 -69.30 -9.58
N LEU A 38 -11.34 -69.32 -9.93
CA LEU A 38 -12.16 -68.10 -9.92
C LEU A 38 -12.31 -67.53 -8.51
N ARG A 39 -12.44 -68.39 -7.50
CA ARG A 39 -12.49 -67.98 -6.10
C ARG A 39 -11.19 -67.32 -5.66
N ARG A 40 -10.03 -67.82 -6.08
CA ARG A 40 -8.73 -67.20 -5.79
C ARG A 40 -8.62 -65.81 -6.41
N VAL A 41 -9.05 -65.63 -7.65
CA VAL A 41 -9.05 -64.32 -8.32
C VAL A 41 -9.97 -63.35 -7.61
N ASP A 42 -11.16 -63.81 -7.20
CA ASP A 42 -12.13 -62.97 -6.49
C ASP A 42 -11.60 -62.48 -5.13
N PHE A 43 -10.71 -63.27 -4.50
CA PHE A 43 -9.95 -62.87 -3.32
C PHE A 43 -8.68 -62.06 -3.61
N GLY A 44 -8.39 -61.70 -4.86
CA GLY A 44 -7.19 -60.95 -5.26
C GLY A 44 -5.89 -61.76 -5.13
N ILE A 45 -5.98 -63.09 -5.10
CA ILE A 45 -4.82 -64.00 -5.04
C ILE A 45 -4.31 -64.26 -6.46
N SER A 46 -2.99 -64.21 -6.63
CA SER A 46 -2.36 -64.49 -7.93
C SER A 46 -2.63 -65.92 -8.38
N ILE A 47 -2.97 -66.05 -9.67
CA ILE A 47 -3.02 -67.30 -10.41
C ILE A 47 -1.61 -67.68 -10.88
N THR A 48 -1.32 -68.97 -10.88
CA THR A 48 -0.08 -69.59 -11.39
C THR A 48 -0.16 -69.93 -12.88
N ASP A 49 0.98 -70.13 -13.53
CA ASP A 49 1.02 -70.49 -14.97
C ASP A 49 0.26 -71.79 -15.27
N ILE A 50 0.27 -72.76 -14.36
CA ILE A 50 -0.45 -74.04 -14.49
C ILE A 50 -1.96 -73.80 -14.53
N GLU A 51 -2.46 -72.90 -13.69
CA GLU A 51 -3.88 -72.54 -13.66
C GLU A 51 -4.30 -71.77 -14.92
N PHE A 52 -3.43 -70.92 -15.49
CA PHE A 52 -3.67 -70.30 -16.81
C PHE A 52 -3.66 -71.33 -17.94
N GLN A 53 -2.68 -72.24 -17.97
CA GLN A 53 -2.62 -73.34 -18.94
C GLN A 53 -3.88 -74.21 -18.87
N TYR A 54 -4.42 -74.43 -17.67
CA TYR A 54 -5.70 -75.12 -17.50
C TYR A 54 -6.87 -74.37 -18.15
N LEU A 55 -6.97 -73.05 -17.94
CA LEU A 55 -8.02 -72.24 -18.57
C LEU A 55 -7.90 -72.25 -20.11
N GLU A 56 -6.68 -72.22 -20.64
CA GLU A 56 -6.40 -72.30 -22.09
C GLU A 56 -6.80 -73.66 -22.66
N ALA A 57 -6.42 -74.75 -21.99
CA ALA A 57 -6.79 -76.12 -22.37
C ALA A 57 -8.31 -76.33 -22.38
N ASN A 58 -9.06 -75.59 -21.56
CA ASN A 58 -10.52 -75.61 -21.51
C ASN A 58 -11.18 -74.52 -22.39
N GLN A 59 -10.42 -73.84 -23.25
CA GLN A 59 -10.89 -72.81 -24.18
C GLN A 59 -11.60 -71.61 -23.50
N LEU A 60 -11.24 -71.30 -22.25
CA LEU A 60 -11.84 -70.21 -21.46
C LEU A 60 -11.13 -68.87 -21.70
N PHE A 61 -10.94 -68.48 -22.96
CA PHE A 61 -10.14 -67.30 -23.33
C PHE A 61 -10.72 -65.97 -22.82
N GLU A 62 -12.05 -65.83 -22.81
CA GLU A 62 -12.73 -64.64 -22.28
C GLU A 62 -12.51 -64.51 -20.76
N THR A 63 -12.58 -65.64 -20.04
CA THR A 63 -12.29 -65.73 -18.61
C THR A 63 -10.84 -65.33 -18.32
N ILE A 64 -9.88 -65.83 -19.11
CA ILE A 64 -8.46 -65.44 -18.99
C ILE A 64 -8.29 -63.93 -19.14
N LYS A 65 -8.95 -63.32 -20.15
CA LYS A 65 -8.87 -61.88 -20.40
C LYS A 65 -9.38 -61.08 -19.21
N LEU A 66 -10.53 -61.45 -18.64
CA LEU A 66 -11.12 -60.78 -17.48
C LEU A 66 -10.26 -60.93 -16.23
N ILE A 67 -9.72 -62.12 -15.98
CA ILE A 67 -8.84 -62.35 -14.82
C ILE A 67 -7.57 -61.51 -14.93
N LYS A 68 -6.95 -61.46 -16.11
CA LYS A 68 -5.75 -60.61 -16.34
C LYS A 68 -6.08 -59.13 -16.09
N LEU A 69 -7.25 -58.66 -16.51
CA LEU A 69 -7.70 -57.29 -16.25
C LEU A 69 -7.86 -57.01 -14.75
N GLU A 70 -8.54 -57.91 -14.01
CA GLU A 70 -8.78 -57.75 -12.57
C GLU A 70 -7.46 -57.74 -11.77
N LEU A 71 -6.54 -58.66 -12.09
CA LEU A 71 -5.22 -58.71 -11.45
C LEU A 71 -4.40 -57.45 -11.72
N ASN A 72 -4.47 -56.90 -12.95
CA ASN A 72 -3.81 -55.64 -13.29
C ASN A 72 -4.42 -54.46 -12.52
N LEU A 73 -5.75 -54.40 -12.38
CA LEU A 73 -6.43 -53.36 -11.58
C LEU A 73 -6.03 -53.44 -10.10
N GLU A 74 -5.95 -54.63 -9.53
CA GLU A 74 -5.49 -54.82 -8.15
C GLU A 74 -4.02 -54.44 -7.95
N GLN A 75 -3.15 -54.73 -8.93
CA GLN A 75 -1.77 -54.25 -8.92
C GLN A 75 -1.72 -52.71 -8.98
N TYR A 76 -2.50 -52.09 -9.88
CA TYR A 76 -2.59 -50.65 -9.99
C TYR A 76 -3.02 -49.99 -8.67
N LYS A 77 -4.10 -50.49 -8.04
CA LYS A 77 -4.55 -50.01 -6.73
C LYS A 77 -3.47 -50.15 -5.66
N LYS A 78 -2.75 -51.28 -5.61
CA LYS A 78 -1.65 -51.48 -4.67
C LYS A 78 -0.51 -50.49 -4.90
N THR A 79 -0.17 -50.21 -6.17
CA THR A 79 0.88 -49.24 -6.51
C THR A 79 0.46 -47.81 -6.18
N GLU A 80 -0.79 -47.43 -6.47
CA GLU A 80 -1.34 -46.11 -6.18
C GLU A 80 -1.46 -45.89 -4.67
N PHE A 81 -1.96 -46.89 -3.93
CA PHE A 81 -1.99 -46.84 -2.47
C PHE A 81 -0.58 -46.67 -1.87
N LYS A 82 0.42 -47.36 -2.43
CA LYS A 82 1.81 -47.18 -2.01
C LYS A 82 2.32 -45.77 -2.33
N ALA A 83 1.97 -45.22 -3.49
CA ALA A 83 2.34 -43.86 -3.88
C ALA A 83 1.72 -42.80 -2.95
N LEU A 84 0.41 -42.88 -2.70
CA LEU A 84 -0.30 -42.01 -1.76
C LEU A 84 0.27 -42.09 -0.34
N LYS A 85 0.62 -43.31 0.11
CA LYS A 85 1.27 -43.50 1.42
C LYS A 85 2.62 -42.79 1.50
N ASN A 86 3.41 -42.81 0.42
CA ASN A 86 4.68 -42.12 0.35
C ASN A 86 4.50 -40.59 0.32
N GLU A 87 3.56 -40.09 -0.48
CA GLU A 87 3.21 -38.67 -0.53
C GLU A 87 2.80 -38.13 0.85
N LEU A 88 1.96 -38.88 1.56
CA LEU A 88 1.54 -38.52 2.91
C LEU A 88 2.70 -38.53 3.92
N LEU A 89 3.68 -39.43 3.78
CA LEU A 89 4.88 -39.39 4.61
C LEU A 89 5.68 -38.10 4.39
N VAL A 90 5.81 -37.68 3.13
CA VAL A 90 6.47 -36.41 2.76
C VAL A 90 5.72 -35.23 3.38
N LEU A 91 4.38 -35.18 3.27
CA LEU A 91 3.57 -34.12 3.87
C LEU A 91 3.70 -34.10 5.40
N LYS A 92 3.71 -35.26 6.06
CA LYS A 92 3.91 -35.34 7.52
C LYS A 92 5.25 -34.75 7.94
N GLU A 93 6.32 -35.06 7.22
CA GLU A 93 7.63 -34.49 7.49
C GLU A 93 7.66 -32.98 7.25
N LYS A 94 7.11 -32.52 6.11
CA LYS A 94 7.02 -31.10 5.75
C LYS A 94 6.28 -30.28 6.81
N TYR A 95 5.16 -30.79 7.32
CA TYR A 95 4.30 -30.11 8.30
C TYR A 95 4.53 -30.53 9.75
N LYS A 96 5.65 -31.22 10.01
CA LYS A 96 6.13 -31.63 11.35
C LYS A 96 5.08 -32.41 12.16
N VAL A 97 4.33 -33.27 11.48
CA VAL A 97 3.33 -34.14 12.12
C VAL A 97 4.02 -35.34 12.76
N PRO A 98 3.80 -35.61 14.06
CA PRO A 98 4.32 -36.79 14.74
C PRO A 98 3.99 -38.11 14.04
N LYS A 99 4.95 -39.04 14.01
CA LYS A 99 4.82 -40.35 13.33
C LYS A 99 3.70 -41.23 13.90
N ASN A 100 3.30 -41.00 15.14
CA ASN A 100 2.33 -41.80 15.89
C ASN A 100 0.85 -41.45 15.63
N ILE A 101 0.56 -40.39 14.88
CA ILE A 101 -0.83 -39.97 14.65
C ILE A 101 -1.42 -40.68 13.43
N GLU A 102 -2.63 -41.22 13.58
CA GLU A 102 -3.33 -42.00 12.54
C GLU A 102 -3.71 -41.16 11.30
N PHE A 103 -3.75 -41.85 10.16
CA PHE A 103 -3.69 -41.24 8.83
C PHE A 103 -5.03 -40.75 8.27
N SER A 104 -6.16 -41.23 8.78
CA SER A 104 -7.46 -41.10 8.09
C SER A 104 -8.05 -39.69 8.13
N LEU A 105 -7.82 -38.92 9.21
CA LEU A 105 -8.46 -37.61 9.40
C LEU A 105 -7.59 -36.42 8.99
N LEU A 106 -6.27 -36.56 9.00
CA LEU A 106 -5.34 -35.45 8.75
C LEU A 106 -4.95 -35.30 7.28
N HIS A 107 -5.08 -36.34 6.47
CA HIS A 107 -4.66 -36.32 5.07
C HIS A 107 -5.32 -35.19 4.26
N PRO A 108 -6.65 -35.01 4.29
CA PRO A 108 -7.28 -33.91 3.56
C PRO A 108 -6.78 -32.53 4.00
N LEU A 109 -6.48 -32.35 5.29
CA LEU A 109 -6.00 -31.09 5.84
C LEU A 109 -4.57 -30.78 5.40
N LEU A 110 -3.67 -31.76 5.47
CA LEU A 110 -2.27 -31.59 5.04
C LEU A 110 -2.19 -31.37 3.52
N PHE A 111 -2.98 -32.10 2.75
CA PHE A 111 -3.05 -31.93 1.31
C PHE A 111 -3.58 -30.54 0.94
N LYS A 112 -4.67 -30.11 1.57
CA LYS A 112 -5.21 -28.75 1.39
C LYS A 112 -4.21 -27.68 1.79
N LEU A 113 -3.46 -27.88 2.88
CA LEU A 113 -2.42 -26.95 3.29
C LEU A 113 -1.30 -26.86 2.24
N ASP A 114 -1.00 -27.96 1.54
CA ASP A 114 0.00 -28.01 0.48
C ASP A 114 -0.44 -27.33 -0.82
N THR A 115 -1.72 -27.47 -1.17
CA THR A 115 -2.25 -26.99 -2.45
C THR A 115 -2.86 -25.59 -2.35
N GLU A 116 -3.66 -25.33 -1.32
CA GLU A 116 -4.43 -24.11 -1.15
C GLU A 116 -3.78 -23.12 -0.18
N ASN A 117 -2.84 -23.58 0.66
CA ASN A 117 -2.16 -22.77 1.70
C ASN A 117 -3.12 -22.09 2.70
N ILE A 118 -4.38 -22.53 2.78
CA ILE A 118 -5.41 -21.92 3.61
C ILE A 118 -6.19 -23.02 4.33
N LEU A 119 -6.32 -22.88 5.65
CA LEU A 119 -7.23 -23.66 6.48
C LEU A 119 -8.29 -22.75 7.09
N THR A 120 -9.49 -23.26 7.24
CA THR A 120 -10.58 -22.63 7.98
C THR A 120 -10.35 -22.71 9.49
N ASP A 121 -10.98 -21.83 10.27
CA ASP A 121 -10.85 -21.85 11.73
C ASP A 121 -11.25 -23.20 12.35
N SER A 122 -12.25 -23.88 11.78
CA SER A 122 -12.64 -25.23 12.19
C SER A 122 -11.56 -26.28 11.91
N GLU A 123 -10.87 -26.16 10.77
CA GLU A 123 -9.77 -27.07 10.40
C GLU A 123 -8.53 -26.83 11.28
N ILE A 124 -8.26 -25.57 11.63
CA ILE A 124 -7.20 -25.22 12.59
C ILE A 124 -7.52 -25.78 13.98
N ARG A 125 -8.75 -25.62 14.47
CA ARG A 125 -9.19 -26.21 15.76
C ARG A 125 -9.04 -27.73 15.77
N LEU A 126 -9.37 -28.41 14.66
CA LEU A 126 -9.14 -29.85 14.55
C LEU A 126 -7.66 -30.21 14.70
N LEU A 127 -6.73 -29.43 14.16
CA LEU A 127 -5.30 -29.65 14.36
C LEU A 127 -4.88 -29.38 15.83
N GLU A 128 -5.43 -28.36 16.46
CA GLU A 128 -5.19 -28.03 17.88
C GLU A 128 -5.69 -29.14 18.81
N ASP A 129 -6.90 -29.65 18.59
CA ASP A 129 -7.52 -30.75 19.34
C ASP A 129 -6.69 -32.05 19.25
N ASN A 130 -5.96 -32.23 18.15
CA ASN A 130 -5.03 -33.33 17.93
C ASN A 130 -3.59 -33.04 18.41
N CYS A 131 -3.39 -31.97 19.20
CA CYS A 131 -2.10 -31.55 19.75
C CYS A 131 -1.02 -31.22 18.70
N LEU A 132 -1.40 -30.85 17.47
CA LEU A 132 -0.48 -30.54 16.37
C LEU A 132 -0.03 -29.07 16.37
N LYS A 133 0.54 -28.62 17.50
CA LYS A 133 0.90 -27.21 17.70
C LYS A 133 1.84 -26.66 16.62
N GLU A 134 2.83 -27.45 16.20
CA GLU A 134 3.78 -27.03 15.16
C GLU A 134 3.11 -26.89 13.79
N THR A 135 2.24 -27.84 13.43
CA THR A 135 1.46 -27.80 12.19
C THR A 135 0.51 -26.60 12.17
N VAL A 136 -0.16 -26.32 13.29
CA VAL A 136 -1.02 -25.13 13.45
C VAL A 136 -0.21 -23.86 13.24
N ALA A 137 0.96 -23.76 13.88
CA ALA A 137 1.84 -22.61 13.68
C ALA A 137 2.21 -22.46 12.19
N ILE A 138 2.60 -23.53 11.50
CA ILE A 138 2.92 -23.48 10.06
C ILE A 138 1.70 -22.98 9.27
N ALA A 139 0.51 -23.52 9.52
CA ALA A 139 -0.71 -23.13 8.82
C ALA A 139 -1.11 -21.67 9.04
N SER A 140 -1.05 -21.17 10.28
CA SER A 140 -1.31 -19.76 10.59
C SER A 140 -0.34 -18.84 9.85
N ASN A 141 0.93 -19.24 9.74
CA ASN A 141 1.95 -18.45 9.08
C ASN A 141 1.80 -18.44 7.54
N LEU A 142 1.43 -19.57 6.94
CA LEU A 142 1.10 -19.63 5.50
C LEU A 142 -0.11 -18.73 5.19
N THR A 143 -1.10 -18.74 6.08
CA THR A 143 -2.28 -17.87 5.99
C THR A 143 -1.89 -16.39 6.13
N GLU A 144 -1.01 -16.04 7.07
CA GLU A 144 -0.46 -14.69 7.23
C GLU A 144 0.26 -14.25 5.95
N PHE A 145 1.14 -15.08 5.39
CA PHE A 145 1.86 -14.75 4.17
C PHE A 145 0.94 -14.59 2.96
N ALA A 146 -0.07 -15.45 2.81
CA ALA A 146 -1.09 -15.31 1.76
C ALA A 146 -1.84 -13.97 1.87
N LYS A 147 -2.23 -13.57 3.09
CA LYS A 147 -2.86 -12.26 3.35
C LYS A 147 -1.93 -11.10 3.00
N LEU A 148 -0.65 -11.17 3.38
CA LEU A 148 0.35 -10.16 3.04
C LEU A 148 0.54 -10.05 1.51
N LYS A 149 0.64 -11.17 0.80
CA LYS A 149 0.76 -11.19 -0.67
C LYS A 149 -0.42 -10.51 -1.33
N ILE A 150 -1.63 -10.73 -0.84
CA ILE A 150 -2.82 -10.04 -1.35
C ILE A 150 -2.76 -8.53 -1.04
N LYS A 151 -2.48 -8.17 0.23
CA LYS A 151 -2.43 -6.77 0.69
C LYS A 151 -1.41 -5.92 -0.08
N TYR A 152 -0.28 -6.52 -0.43
CA TYR A 152 0.83 -5.84 -1.11
C TYR A 152 0.98 -6.24 -2.59
N HIS A 153 -0.05 -6.84 -3.19
CA HIS A 153 -0.10 -7.23 -4.61
C HIS A 153 1.02 -8.16 -5.10
N ALA A 154 1.62 -8.95 -4.21
CA ALA A 154 2.66 -9.93 -4.51
C ALA A 154 2.09 -11.35 -4.79
N THR A 155 0.89 -11.44 -5.38
CA THR A 155 0.19 -12.72 -5.62
C THR A 155 0.82 -13.55 -6.74
N LYS A 156 1.64 -12.94 -7.61
CA LYS A 156 2.39 -13.62 -8.68
C LYS A 156 3.52 -14.52 -8.17
N TYR A 157 3.94 -14.35 -6.92
CA TYR A 157 4.98 -15.19 -6.33
C TYR A 157 4.38 -16.57 -5.99
N GLU A 158 4.94 -17.65 -6.54
CA GLU A 158 4.39 -18.99 -6.31
C GLU A 158 4.85 -19.62 -5.00
N ASP A 159 6.02 -19.23 -4.49
CA ASP A 159 6.54 -19.79 -3.25
C ASP A 159 5.78 -19.23 -2.02
N PHE A 160 5.54 -20.11 -1.05
CA PHE A 160 4.91 -19.82 0.23
C PHE A 160 5.86 -20.10 1.40
N SER A 161 7.12 -20.45 1.11
CA SER A 161 8.14 -20.65 2.12
C SER A 161 8.41 -19.37 2.91
N ARG A 162 8.61 -19.55 4.21
CA ARG A 162 8.89 -18.47 5.18
C ARG A 162 10.32 -17.99 5.12
N ASP A 163 11.21 -18.81 4.54
CA ASP A 163 12.62 -18.48 4.38
C ASP A 163 12.85 -17.64 3.11
N THR A 164 11.76 -17.22 2.45
CA THR A 164 11.83 -16.36 1.28
C THR A 164 12.04 -14.90 1.71
N PRO A 165 12.90 -14.15 1.00
CA PRO A 165 13.05 -12.72 1.25
C PRO A 165 11.72 -11.96 1.21
N LEU A 166 10.79 -12.36 0.32
CA LEU A 166 9.50 -11.71 0.18
C LEU A 166 8.69 -11.72 1.48
N PHE A 167 8.62 -12.84 2.21
CA PHE A 167 7.86 -12.89 3.46
C PHE A 167 8.35 -11.86 4.47
N PHE A 168 9.67 -11.76 4.67
CA PHE A 168 10.26 -10.79 5.58
C PHE A 168 10.03 -9.35 5.14
N ILE A 169 10.16 -9.08 3.85
CA ILE A 169 9.93 -7.75 3.27
C ILE A 169 8.47 -7.33 3.48
N LEU A 170 7.50 -8.18 3.13
CA LEU A 170 6.08 -7.84 3.30
C LEU A 170 5.71 -7.66 4.77
N LYS A 171 6.31 -8.44 5.66
CA LYS A 171 6.12 -8.30 7.11
C LYS A 171 6.64 -6.95 7.63
N LYS A 172 7.82 -6.50 7.15
CA LYS A 172 8.35 -5.17 7.46
C LYS A 172 7.42 -4.06 6.96
N LEU A 173 6.89 -4.19 5.74
CA LEU A 173 5.93 -3.23 5.19
C LEU A 173 4.63 -3.15 6.00
N ASP A 174 4.21 -4.27 6.59
CA ASP A 174 3.02 -4.35 7.46
C ASP A 174 3.24 -3.64 8.79
N LEU A 175 4.45 -3.77 9.33
CA LEU A 175 4.91 -3.08 10.54
C LEU A 175 5.35 -1.63 10.30
N THR A 176 5.19 -1.12 9.07
CA THR A 176 5.66 0.20 8.61
C THR A 176 7.14 0.46 8.93
N GLU A 177 7.95 -0.59 8.88
CA GLU A 177 9.40 -0.52 9.01
C GLU A 177 10.05 -0.08 7.70
N LYS A 178 11.29 0.41 7.78
CA LYS A 178 12.06 0.81 6.60
C LYS A 178 12.73 -0.42 5.99
N LEU A 179 12.62 -0.55 4.66
CA LEU A 179 13.35 -1.58 3.93
C LEU A 179 14.80 -1.16 3.74
N SER A 180 15.72 -2.12 3.75
CA SER A 180 17.10 -1.88 3.33
C SER A 180 17.17 -1.64 1.82
N THR A 181 18.31 -1.15 1.34
CA THR A 181 18.56 -0.99 -0.09
C THR A 181 18.50 -2.35 -0.79
N GLU A 182 19.08 -3.39 -0.20
CA GLU A 182 19.08 -4.75 -0.74
C GLU A 182 17.67 -5.33 -0.84
N GLU A 183 16.80 -5.07 0.15
CA GLU A 183 15.40 -5.51 0.15
C GLU A 183 14.58 -4.80 -0.94
N SER A 184 14.81 -3.51 -1.13
CA SER A 184 14.15 -2.71 -2.17
C SER A 184 14.61 -3.14 -3.57
N ASP A 185 15.92 -3.34 -3.75
CA ASP A 185 16.51 -3.85 -4.99
C ASP A 185 15.99 -5.26 -5.30
N TRP A 186 15.83 -6.11 -4.28
CA TRP A 186 15.27 -7.44 -4.44
C TRP A 186 13.84 -7.38 -5.00
N LEU A 187 12.96 -6.52 -4.47
CA LEU A 187 11.61 -6.36 -5.01
C LEU A 187 11.62 -5.90 -6.47
N SER A 188 12.51 -4.96 -6.80
CA SER A 188 12.63 -4.41 -8.16
C SER A 188 13.08 -5.48 -9.16
N ASN A 189 14.14 -6.21 -8.81
CA ASN A 189 14.72 -7.26 -9.65
C ASN A 189 13.78 -8.46 -9.86
N ASN A 190 12.83 -8.68 -8.94
CA ASN A 190 11.84 -9.74 -9.03
C ASN A 190 10.48 -9.27 -9.58
N GLY A 191 10.37 -8.01 -10.05
CA GLY A 191 9.19 -7.51 -10.74
C GLY A 191 8.00 -7.18 -9.83
N PHE A 192 8.22 -6.95 -8.54
CA PHE A 192 7.19 -6.54 -7.57
C PHE A 192 7.00 -5.01 -7.56
N LEU A 193 6.65 -4.45 -8.73
CA LEU A 193 6.57 -3.00 -8.92
C LEU A 193 5.43 -2.38 -8.09
N GLU A 194 4.29 -3.05 -8.00
CA GLU A 194 3.13 -2.60 -7.22
C GLU A 194 3.44 -2.60 -5.71
N THR A 195 4.19 -3.60 -5.22
CA THR A 195 4.67 -3.64 -3.84
C THR A 195 5.65 -2.50 -3.56
N LEU A 196 6.55 -2.21 -4.51
CA LEU A 196 7.49 -1.09 -4.40
C LEU A 196 6.79 0.26 -4.39
N GLU A 197 5.74 0.44 -5.17
CA GLU A 197 4.96 1.68 -5.18
C GLU A 197 4.36 1.95 -3.80
N ILE A 198 3.75 0.93 -3.16
CA ILE A 198 3.25 1.02 -1.79
C ILE A 198 4.38 1.42 -0.82
N TYR A 199 5.56 0.80 -0.96
CA TYR A 199 6.72 1.15 -0.12
C TYR A 199 7.15 2.61 -0.32
N PHE A 200 7.22 3.11 -1.55
CA PHE A 200 7.58 4.49 -1.83
C PHE A 200 6.55 5.50 -1.31
N GLU A 201 5.26 5.16 -1.34
CA GLU A 201 4.23 5.97 -0.68
C GLU A 201 4.42 6.04 0.83
N GLN A 202 4.77 4.92 1.47
CA GLN A 202 5.11 4.90 2.90
C GLN A 202 6.36 5.73 3.21
N GLU A 203 7.43 5.63 2.40
CA GLU A 203 8.62 6.49 2.56
C GLU A 203 8.29 7.97 2.41
N LYS A 204 7.53 8.37 1.38
CA LYS A 204 7.07 9.77 1.21
C LYS A 204 6.32 10.27 2.44
N LYS A 205 5.46 9.43 3.02
CA LYS A 205 4.74 9.76 4.26
C LYS A 205 5.71 9.95 5.44
N ARG A 206 6.68 9.05 5.62
CA ARG A 206 7.71 9.15 6.67
C ARG A 206 8.56 10.42 6.52
N GLU A 207 8.97 10.75 5.30
CA GLU A 207 9.71 11.97 4.99
C GLU A 207 8.89 13.22 5.29
N ALA A 208 7.61 13.23 4.93
CA ALA A 208 6.70 14.33 5.23
C ALA A 208 6.47 14.50 6.74
N GLU A 209 6.30 13.41 7.49
CA GLU A 209 6.19 13.43 8.96
C GLU A 209 7.47 13.95 9.62
N ALA A 210 8.65 13.51 9.14
CA ALA A 210 9.93 14.02 9.62
C ALA A 210 10.13 15.51 9.29
N ARG A 211 9.69 15.95 8.11
CA ARG A 211 9.68 17.36 7.72
C ARG A 211 8.72 18.15 8.61
N PHE A 212 7.53 17.62 8.91
CA PHE A 212 6.58 18.26 9.81
C PHE A 212 7.17 18.44 11.21
N ALA A 213 7.86 17.44 11.75
CA ALA A 213 8.56 17.56 13.03
C ALA A 213 9.60 18.69 13.01
N LYS A 214 10.44 18.76 11.97
CA LYS A 214 11.43 19.84 11.81
C LYS A 214 10.78 21.22 11.71
N LEU A 215 9.66 21.34 10.99
CA LEU A 215 8.91 22.57 10.88
C LEU A 215 8.32 22.99 12.24
N LYS A 216 7.76 22.04 13.00
CA LYS A 216 7.25 22.31 14.35
C LYS A 216 8.36 22.83 15.26
N ASP A 217 9.55 22.26 15.19
CA ASP A 217 10.70 22.74 15.96
C ASP A 217 11.09 24.17 15.53
N LYS A 218 11.25 24.40 14.21
CA LYS A 218 11.66 25.69 13.63
C LYS A 218 10.69 26.83 14.00
N TYR A 219 9.40 26.56 13.97
CA TYR A 219 8.33 27.53 14.22
C TYR A 219 7.73 27.42 15.63
N GLN A 220 8.39 26.71 16.54
CA GLN A 220 8.01 26.57 17.96
C GLN A 220 6.59 26.00 18.20
N ALA A 221 6.08 25.21 17.25
CA ALA A 221 4.79 24.52 17.34
C ALA A 221 4.89 23.11 17.97
N THR A 222 5.94 22.84 18.74
CA THR A 222 6.23 21.52 19.31
C THR A 222 5.19 21.04 20.33
N LYS A 223 4.50 21.99 20.98
CA LYS A 223 3.42 21.74 21.94
C LYS A 223 2.14 21.20 21.28
N TYR A 224 1.98 21.36 19.97
CA TYR A 224 0.80 20.84 19.25
C TYR A 224 0.84 19.30 19.23
N PRO A 225 -0.22 18.61 19.68
CA PRO A 225 -0.16 17.16 19.89
C PRO A 225 -0.19 16.36 18.58
N ASP A 226 -0.83 16.88 17.53
CA ASP A 226 -0.95 16.15 16.27
C ASP A 226 0.40 16.04 15.56
N LYS A 227 0.64 14.84 15.01
CA LYS A 227 1.81 14.48 14.21
C LYS A 227 1.44 14.16 12.76
N SER A 228 0.14 14.15 12.45
CA SER A 228 -0.37 13.84 11.12
C SER A 228 -0.04 14.95 10.14
N ILE A 229 0.45 14.55 8.96
CA ILE A 229 0.64 15.46 7.81
C ILE A 229 -0.69 15.98 7.24
N SER A 230 -1.83 15.40 7.64
CA SER A 230 -3.17 15.88 7.27
C SER A 230 -3.66 17.03 8.16
N SER A 231 -2.90 17.39 9.21
CA SER A 231 -3.22 18.52 10.08
C SER A 231 -3.13 19.84 9.32
N PRO A 232 -4.06 20.79 9.51
CA PRO A 232 -3.95 22.15 8.97
C PRO A 232 -2.62 22.82 9.30
N LEU A 233 -2.07 22.55 10.50
CA LEU A 233 -0.76 23.04 10.91
C LEU A 233 0.35 22.69 9.92
N PHE A 234 0.37 21.49 9.32
CA PHE A 234 1.44 21.12 8.39
C PHE A 234 1.44 22.04 7.18
N SER A 235 0.29 22.26 6.56
CA SER A 235 0.13 23.18 5.42
C SER A 235 0.47 24.64 5.78
N ILE A 236 0.08 25.09 6.97
CA ILE A 236 0.41 26.42 7.46
C ILE A 236 1.92 26.58 7.62
N LEU A 237 2.60 25.60 8.23
CA LEU A 237 4.05 25.66 8.40
C LEU A 237 4.81 25.54 7.06
N GLU A 238 4.30 24.79 6.09
CA GLU A 238 4.85 24.77 4.73
C GLU A 238 4.72 26.13 4.03
N LYS A 239 3.59 26.83 4.21
CA LYS A 239 3.43 28.19 3.74
C LYS A 239 4.43 29.12 4.42
N LEU A 240 4.64 29.02 5.73
CA LEU A 240 5.66 29.83 6.42
C LEU A 240 7.08 29.54 5.92
N GLU A 241 7.39 28.28 5.61
CA GLU A 241 8.69 27.88 5.08
C GLU A 241 8.96 28.41 3.68
N THR A 242 7.95 28.42 2.82
CA THR A 242 8.04 28.97 1.47
C THR A 242 7.90 30.49 1.44
N GLU A 243 7.74 31.11 2.62
CA GLU A 243 7.31 32.49 2.75
C GLU A 243 6.08 32.75 1.85
N THR A 244 5.00 32.01 2.03
CA THR A 244 3.70 32.28 1.42
C THR A 244 2.86 33.06 2.43
N ILE A 245 2.05 34.01 1.96
CA ILE A 245 1.16 34.77 2.86
C ILE A 245 0.11 33.82 3.41
N LEU A 246 0.00 33.77 4.74
CA LEU A 246 -1.09 33.06 5.39
C LEU A 246 -2.39 33.84 5.24
N GLU A 247 -3.46 33.10 4.98
CA GLU A 247 -4.81 33.66 4.96
C GLU A 247 -5.24 34.03 6.39
N GLN A 248 -6.21 34.94 6.51
CA GLN A 248 -6.71 35.34 7.83
C GLN A 248 -7.25 34.14 8.61
N SER A 249 -7.96 33.23 7.95
CA SER A 249 -8.45 31.97 8.52
C SER A 249 -7.33 31.09 9.10
N GLU A 250 -6.14 31.08 8.49
CA GLU A 250 -4.99 30.33 8.96
C GLU A 250 -4.34 30.99 10.18
N LEU A 251 -4.34 32.33 10.24
CA LEU A 251 -3.89 33.08 11.41
C LEU A 251 -4.85 32.88 12.59
N ASP A 252 -6.15 32.99 12.35
CA ASP A 252 -7.19 32.77 13.34
C ASP A 252 -7.09 31.33 13.89
N TRP A 253 -6.85 30.34 13.02
CA TRP A 253 -6.64 28.95 13.43
C TRP A 253 -5.42 28.78 14.36
N LEU A 254 -4.30 29.46 14.09
CA LEU A 254 -3.12 29.42 14.97
C LEU A 254 -3.42 30.02 16.35
N GLU A 255 -4.19 31.11 16.39
CA GLU A 255 -4.61 31.77 17.64
C GLU A 255 -5.57 30.88 18.45
N GLU A 256 -6.60 30.32 17.81
CA GLU A 256 -7.56 29.39 18.42
C GLU A 256 -6.87 28.16 19.03
N ASN A 257 -5.82 27.65 18.37
CA ASN A 257 -5.03 26.51 18.83
C ASN A 257 -3.90 26.89 19.80
N LYS A 258 -3.86 28.16 20.26
CA LYS A 258 -2.89 28.68 21.24
C LYS A 258 -1.43 28.53 20.80
N LEU A 259 -1.17 28.58 19.50
CA LEU A 259 0.18 28.52 18.92
C LEU A 259 0.79 29.92 18.84
N THR A 260 0.87 30.60 19.98
CA THR A 260 1.21 32.03 20.08
C THR A 260 2.59 32.38 19.53
N GLU A 261 3.57 31.49 19.71
CA GLU A 261 4.92 31.68 19.20
C GLU A 261 4.94 31.58 17.66
N THR A 262 4.25 30.59 17.09
CA THR A 262 4.10 30.42 15.64
C THR A 262 3.33 31.58 15.00
N PHE A 263 2.23 32.01 15.63
CA PHE A 263 1.44 33.17 15.22
C PHE A 263 2.30 34.43 15.16
N SER A 264 3.12 34.69 16.19
CA SER A 264 4.03 35.84 16.24
C SER A 264 5.06 35.83 15.09
N VAL A 265 5.52 34.65 14.68
CA VAL A 265 6.43 34.52 13.52
C VAL A 265 5.69 34.86 12.23
N ALA A 266 4.47 34.35 12.06
CA ALA A 266 3.64 34.63 10.88
C ALA A 266 3.34 36.12 10.73
N GLU A 267 2.93 36.81 11.82
CA GLU A 267 2.69 38.24 11.80
C GLU A 267 3.93 39.05 11.44
N LYS A 268 5.09 38.70 12.00
CA LYS A 268 6.36 39.36 11.66
C LYS A 268 6.71 39.21 10.18
N GLN A 269 6.47 38.04 9.59
CA GLN A 269 6.69 37.83 8.15
C GLN A 269 5.72 38.66 7.31
N LYS A 270 4.43 38.72 7.69
CA LYS A 270 3.42 39.56 7.04
C LYS A 270 3.81 41.04 7.10
N GLN A 271 4.14 41.56 8.28
CA GLN A 271 4.56 42.96 8.45
C GLN A 271 5.78 43.31 7.60
N LYS A 272 6.82 42.46 7.63
CA LYS A 272 8.02 42.66 6.79
C LYS A 272 7.68 42.77 5.30
N ARG A 273 6.67 42.03 4.83
CA ARG A 273 6.23 42.05 3.43
C ARG A 273 5.45 43.30 3.10
N ASP A 274 4.54 43.69 3.98
CA ASP A 274 3.77 44.92 3.82
C ASP A 274 4.72 46.12 3.78
N ASP A 275 5.75 46.14 4.64
CA ASP A 275 6.81 47.15 4.61
C ASP A 275 7.58 47.17 3.28
N ILE A 276 7.92 45.99 2.73
CA ILE A 276 8.59 45.89 1.41
C ILE A 276 7.66 46.37 0.29
N ALA A 277 6.39 45.97 0.31
CA ALA A 277 5.40 46.34 -0.70
C ALA A 277 5.15 47.85 -0.69
N GLU A 278 5.01 48.46 0.48
CA GLU A 278 4.84 49.91 0.62
C GLU A 278 6.10 50.66 0.14
N LYS A 279 7.31 50.21 0.51
CA LYS A 279 8.55 50.80 -0.02
C LYS A 279 8.64 50.70 -1.55
N GLN A 280 8.20 49.58 -2.13
CA GLN A 280 8.15 49.43 -3.58
C GLN A 280 7.13 50.37 -4.23
N LYS A 281 5.96 50.54 -3.61
CA LYS A 281 4.92 51.47 -4.06
C LYS A 281 5.43 52.92 -4.02
N GLN A 282 6.07 53.33 -2.92
CA GLN A 282 6.68 54.65 -2.79
C GLN A 282 7.78 54.87 -3.83
N LYS A 283 8.63 53.87 -4.11
CA LYS A 283 9.63 53.94 -5.18
C LYS A 283 9.01 54.15 -6.57
N ARG A 284 7.90 53.48 -6.86
CA ARG A 284 7.15 53.66 -8.13
C ARG A 284 6.54 55.05 -8.23
N GLU A 285 5.94 55.54 -7.14
CA GLU A 285 5.40 56.89 -7.06
C GLU A 285 6.48 57.95 -7.24
N PHE A 286 7.61 57.81 -6.54
CA PHE A 286 8.74 58.72 -6.65
C PHE A 286 9.25 58.81 -8.10
N THR A 287 9.35 57.67 -8.78
CA THR A 287 9.72 57.61 -10.20
C THR A 287 8.74 58.40 -11.08
N LYS A 288 7.43 58.31 -10.81
CA LYS A 288 6.41 59.08 -11.52
C LYS A 288 6.53 60.58 -11.25
N LEU A 289 6.74 60.97 -9.99
CA LEU A 289 6.91 62.37 -9.60
C LEU A 289 8.16 62.99 -10.23
N LYS A 290 9.32 62.30 -10.17
CA LYS A 290 10.55 62.74 -10.84
C LYS A 290 10.33 62.98 -12.33
N LYS A 291 9.62 62.07 -13.01
CA LYS A 291 9.27 62.26 -14.43
C LYS A 291 8.34 63.46 -14.65
N LYS A 292 7.32 63.62 -13.81
CA LYS A 292 6.32 64.71 -13.90
C LYS A 292 6.98 66.09 -13.76
N TYR A 293 7.88 66.24 -12.80
CA TYR A 293 8.58 67.50 -12.52
C TYR A 293 9.94 67.62 -13.23
N LYS A 294 10.23 66.73 -14.19
CA LYS A 294 11.47 66.73 -15.01
C LYS A 294 12.76 66.67 -14.19
N VAL A 295 12.73 66.01 -13.03
CA VAL A 295 13.87 65.81 -12.12
C VAL A 295 14.54 64.47 -12.43
N THR A 296 15.06 64.33 -13.65
CA THR A 296 15.64 63.06 -14.11
C THR A 296 17.10 62.88 -13.72
N GLU A 297 17.82 63.96 -13.42
CA GLU A 297 19.27 63.94 -13.16
C GLU A 297 19.65 63.71 -11.69
N PHE A 298 18.69 63.73 -10.77
CA PHE A 298 18.96 63.47 -9.37
C PHE A 298 19.16 61.97 -9.13
N GLU A 299 20.32 61.54 -8.61
CA GLU A 299 20.65 60.11 -8.46
C GLU A 299 19.77 59.39 -7.44
N ASP A 300 19.31 60.09 -6.39
CA ASP A 300 18.55 59.45 -5.33
C ASP A 300 17.18 58.96 -5.82
N SER A 301 16.89 57.70 -5.50
CA SER A 301 15.66 56.99 -5.82
C SER A 301 15.07 56.29 -4.60
N LEU A 302 15.52 56.69 -3.40
CA LEU A 302 15.06 56.13 -2.14
C LEU A 302 13.78 56.83 -1.66
N PRO A 303 12.79 56.07 -1.16
CA PRO A 303 11.58 56.63 -0.54
C PRO A 303 11.84 57.53 0.67
N ASP A 304 12.97 57.37 1.36
CA ASP A 304 13.31 58.20 2.51
C ASP A 304 14.00 59.52 2.13
N SER A 305 14.21 59.78 0.84
CA SER A 305 14.88 60.97 0.33
C SER A 305 14.09 62.25 0.63
N ASN A 306 14.81 63.33 0.97
CA ASN A 306 14.20 64.65 1.13
C ASN A 306 13.49 65.11 -0.14
N LEU A 307 14.03 64.76 -1.32
CA LEU A 307 13.41 65.07 -2.60
C LEU A 307 12.03 64.41 -2.76
N TYR A 308 11.86 63.14 -2.39
CA TYR A 308 10.55 62.49 -2.47
C TYR A 308 9.51 63.18 -1.58
N LYS A 309 9.88 63.51 -0.32
CA LYS A 309 9.00 64.24 0.62
C LYS A 309 8.60 65.61 0.08
N ILE A 310 9.55 66.34 -0.50
CA ILE A 310 9.31 67.65 -1.11
C ILE A 310 8.37 67.51 -2.32
N LEU A 311 8.63 66.57 -3.22
CA LEU A 311 7.77 66.33 -4.38
C LEU A 311 6.34 65.90 -3.99
N GLN A 312 6.19 65.11 -2.91
CA GLN A 312 4.88 64.78 -2.36
C GLN A 312 4.14 66.01 -1.84
N LYS A 313 4.81 66.93 -1.12
CA LYS A 313 4.22 68.21 -0.69
C LYS A 313 3.73 69.04 -1.88
N VAL A 314 4.54 69.15 -2.94
CA VAL A 314 4.16 69.85 -4.18
C VAL A 314 2.97 69.18 -4.87
N GLU A 315 2.90 67.85 -4.85
CA GLU A 315 1.78 67.11 -5.43
C GLU A 315 0.49 67.27 -4.63
N GLN A 316 0.56 67.28 -3.30
CA GLN A 316 -0.57 67.49 -2.38
C GLN A 316 -0.96 68.97 -2.24
N VAL A 317 -0.21 69.87 -2.90
CA VAL A 317 -0.36 71.33 -2.79
C VAL A 317 -0.30 71.78 -1.33
N GLU A 318 0.65 71.18 -0.60
CA GLU A 318 1.09 71.65 0.70
C GLU A 318 2.15 72.73 0.50
N GLY A 319 2.12 73.78 1.32
CA GLY A 319 3.12 74.84 1.25
C GLY A 319 4.52 74.27 1.53
N LEU A 320 5.49 74.65 0.71
CA LEU A 320 6.89 74.32 0.96
C LEU A 320 7.39 75.15 2.15
N THR A 321 8.09 74.50 3.08
CA THR A 321 8.74 75.21 4.18
C THR A 321 10.01 75.90 3.69
N GLU A 322 10.51 76.87 4.45
CA GLU A 322 11.79 77.54 4.14
C GLU A 322 12.94 76.53 4.02
N VAL A 323 12.94 75.48 4.86
CA VAL A 323 13.91 74.38 4.80
C VAL A 323 13.80 73.58 3.49
N ASP A 324 12.59 73.33 3.00
CA ASP A 324 12.38 72.65 1.71
C ASP A 324 12.88 73.51 0.53
N ILE A 325 12.60 74.82 0.58
CA ILE A 325 13.01 75.80 -0.44
C ILE A 325 14.53 75.94 -0.51
N ASP A 326 15.19 76.06 0.65
CA ASP A 326 16.64 76.17 0.71
C ASP A 326 17.32 74.88 0.25
N TRP A 327 16.75 73.72 0.59
CA TRP A 327 17.22 72.44 0.09
C TRP A 327 17.12 72.34 -1.44
N LEU A 328 15.98 72.76 -2.03
CA LEU A 328 15.79 72.79 -3.49
C LEU A 328 16.75 73.75 -4.19
N LYS A 329 16.99 74.94 -3.62
CA LYS A 329 17.96 75.91 -4.16
C LYS A 329 19.38 75.36 -4.14
N LEU A 330 19.79 74.73 -3.03
CA LEU A 330 21.12 74.14 -2.87
C LEU A 330 21.42 73.08 -3.94
N HIS A 331 20.40 72.35 -4.38
CA HIS A 331 20.53 71.30 -5.39
C HIS A 331 20.15 71.76 -6.81
N GLY A 332 19.95 73.07 -7.04
CA GLY A 332 19.66 73.62 -8.37
C GLY A 332 18.25 73.31 -8.91
N LEU A 333 17.31 72.90 -8.05
CA LEU A 333 15.96 72.46 -8.42
C LEU A 333 14.93 73.59 -8.31
N THR A 334 15.28 74.81 -8.72
CA THR A 334 14.44 76.01 -8.57
C THR A 334 13.15 75.96 -9.38
N GLU A 335 13.10 75.17 -10.45
CA GLU A 335 11.89 74.97 -11.25
C GLU A 335 10.77 74.29 -10.46
N ILE A 336 11.10 73.46 -9.46
CA ILE A 336 10.11 72.82 -8.58
C ILE A 336 9.46 73.88 -7.67
N ILE A 337 10.23 74.88 -7.22
CA ILE A 337 9.74 75.98 -6.37
C ILE A 337 8.67 76.78 -7.12
N LYS A 338 8.95 77.17 -8.37
CA LYS A 338 7.99 77.89 -9.21
C LYS A 338 6.68 77.13 -9.40
N VAL A 339 6.79 75.83 -9.74
CA VAL A 339 5.60 74.97 -9.93
C VAL A 339 4.80 74.83 -8.64
N ALA A 340 5.46 74.78 -7.48
CA ALA A 340 4.78 74.73 -6.19
C ALA A 340 4.04 76.03 -5.85
N GLU A 341 4.67 77.19 -6.10
CA GLU A 341 4.07 78.51 -5.91
C GLU A 341 2.85 78.71 -6.82
N GLU A 342 2.96 78.34 -8.09
CA GLU A 342 1.85 78.40 -9.06
C GLU A 342 0.64 77.57 -8.58
N LYS A 343 0.88 76.31 -8.20
CA LYS A 343 -0.18 75.42 -7.69
C LYS A 343 -0.81 75.92 -6.38
N TYR A 344 0.00 76.48 -5.49
CA TYR A 344 -0.47 76.99 -4.20
C TYR A 344 -1.36 78.22 -4.39
N LEU A 345 -0.95 79.15 -5.26
CA LEU A 345 -1.77 80.30 -5.65
C LEU A 345 -3.10 79.86 -6.27
N GLU A 346 -3.09 78.87 -7.16
CA GLU A 346 -4.31 78.34 -7.78
C GLU A 346 -5.29 77.77 -6.74
N LYS A 347 -4.79 77.01 -5.75
CA LYS A 347 -5.61 76.46 -4.65
C LYS A 347 -6.19 77.54 -3.74
N ASP A 348 -5.41 78.56 -3.39
CA ASP A 348 -5.88 79.66 -2.55
C ASP A 348 -6.89 80.56 -3.30
N TRP A 349 -6.71 80.76 -4.61
CA TRP A 349 -7.69 81.41 -5.47
C TRP A 349 -9.03 80.65 -5.50
N MET A 350 -9.01 79.32 -5.64
CA MET A 350 -10.25 78.52 -5.60
C MET A 350 -10.96 78.63 -4.24
N ARG A 351 -10.21 78.59 -3.13
CA ARG A 351 -10.79 78.76 -1.78
C ARG A 351 -11.46 80.13 -1.58
N LEU A 352 -10.90 81.19 -2.15
CA LEU A 352 -11.49 82.53 -2.10
C LEU A 352 -12.77 82.62 -2.93
N GLN A 353 -12.82 81.94 -4.08
CA GLN A 353 -14.00 81.87 -4.92
C GLN A 353 -15.15 81.10 -4.25
N ASP A 354 -14.86 79.96 -3.61
CA ASP A 354 -15.85 79.19 -2.86
C ASP A 354 -16.42 79.98 -1.67
N LYS A 355 -15.57 80.73 -0.96
CA LYS A 355 -16.02 81.63 0.12
C LYS A 355 -16.93 82.73 -0.41
N TYR A 356 -16.60 83.34 -1.55
CA TYR A 356 -17.40 84.40 -2.15
C TYR A 356 -18.79 83.89 -2.58
N VAL A 357 -18.85 82.70 -3.19
CA VAL A 357 -20.11 82.06 -3.60
C VAL A 357 -20.98 81.69 -2.38
N ALA A 358 -20.37 81.21 -1.28
CA ALA A 358 -21.09 80.86 -0.05
C ALA A 358 -21.62 82.06 0.76
N THR A 359 -21.11 83.26 0.51
CA THR A 359 -21.60 84.50 1.16
C THR A 359 -22.65 85.27 0.36
N VAL A 360 -22.86 84.92 -0.91
CA VAL A 360 -23.72 85.66 -1.84
C VAL A 360 -24.97 84.84 -2.27
N GLY A 361 -25.05 83.57 -1.89
CA GLY A 361 -26.28 82.75 -1.95
C GLY A 361 -26.83 82.49 -0.56
#